data_AF-A0A7S4TAJ8-F1
#
_entry.id   AF-A0A7S4TAJ8-F1
#
_cell.length_a   1.000
_cell.length_b   1.000
_cell.length_c   1.000
_cell.angle_alpha   90.00
_cell.angle_beta   90.00
_cell.angle_gamma   90.00
#
_symmetry.space_group_name_H-M   'P 1'
#
loop_
_entity.id
_entity.type
_entity.pdbx_description
1 polymer ?
#
loop_
_entity_poly.entity_id
_entity_poly.type
_entity_poly.pdbx_seq_one_letter_code
_entity_poly.pdbx_strand_id
1 'polypeptide(L)'
;MCIFCGFPAKGAMTAHLLYILERFFEETAAFCVPIGGTCELGNTLQRGLEKFGGKLQLNAHVEEILMEDGRAVGVKLKNGNIVKAKKAVVSNATPFDTVKLLKKKDDEPKKLTAWRDTLGKLPRHGAISHLFLAIDAKDLDLSHIQDPAHLVVQVSLHQWVWEC
;
A
#
# COMPACT_ATOMS: atom_id res chain seq x y z
N MET A 1 -7.86 -5.91 -7.66
CA MET A 1 -8.81 -5.28 -6.70
C MET A 1 -8.08 -4.16 -5.97
N CYS A 2 -8.37 -2.91 -6.33
CA CYS A 2 -7.56 -1.75 -5.95
C CYS A 2 -8.13 -1.07 -4.70
N ILE A 3 -7.34 -1.01 -3.61
CA ILE A 3 -7.72 -0.49 -2.29
C ILE A 3 -7.59 1.06 -2.21
N PHE A 4 -7.13 1.75 -3.25
CA PHE A 4 -6.67 3.14 -3.16
C PHE A 4 -7.76 4.24 -3.29
N CYS A 5 -9.06 3.90 -3.24
CA CYS A 5 -10.11 4.86 -3.58
C CYS A 5 -10.69 5.67 -2.40
N GLY A 6 -10.29 5.40 -1.15
CA GLY A 6 -10.84 6.09 0.03
C GLY A 6 -12.36 5.92 0.26
N PHE A 7 -13.01 5.04 -0.50
CA PHE A 7 -14.46 4.80 -0.48
C PHE A 7 -14.83 3.60 0.41
N PRO A 8 -16.04 3.54 0.99
CA PRO A 8 -16.58 2.31 1.56
C PRO A 8 -16.50 1.18 0.53
N ALA A 9 -16.05 0.01 0.94
CA ALA A 9 -15.69 -1.07 0.01
C ALA A 9 -16.83 -1.52 -0.92
N LYS A 10 -18.10 -1.34 -0.50
CA LYS A 10 -19.28 -1.58 -1.33
C LYS A 10 -19.35 -0.67 -2.57
N GLY A 11 -18.79 0.54 -2.52
CA GLY A 11 -18.75 1.50 -3.62
C GLY A 11 -17.36 1.71 -4.23
N ALA A 12 -16.30 1.23 -3.57
CA ALA A 12 -14.93 1.39 -4.04
C ALA A 12 -14.72 0.76 -5.43
N MET A 13 -15.31 -0.42 -5.68
CA MET A 13 -15.25 -1.06 -7.00
C MET A 13 -15.98 -0.25 -8.08
N THR A 14 -17.16 0.30 -7.78
CA THR A 14 -17.94 1.11 -8.73
C THR A 14 -17.24 2.43 -9.04
N ALA A 15 -16.75 3.13 -8.02
CA ALA A 15 -15.98 4.37 -8.20
C ALA A 15 -14.68 4.12 -8.99
N HIS A 16 -14.00 3.01 -8.69
CA HIS A 16 -12.79 2.61 -9.41
C HIS A 16 -13.07 2.29 -10.88
N LEU A 17 -14.10 1.48 -11.15
CA LEU A 17 -14.53 1.16 -12.51
C LEU A 17 -14.94 2.44 -13.23
N LEU A 18 -15.72 3.35 -12.63
CA LEU A 18 -16.06 4.63 -13.26
C LEU A 18 -14.80 5.43 -13.65
N TYR A 19 -13.85 5.58 -12.73
CA TYR A 19 -12.65 6.41 -12.94
C TYR A 19 -11.67 5.80 -13.95
N ILE A 20 -11.60 4.48 -14.01
CA ILE A 20 -10.67 3.75 -14.87
C ILE A 20 -11.29 3.45 -16.23
N LEU A 21 -12.58 3.09 -16.27
CA LEU A 21 -13.27 2.74 -17.50
C LEU A 21 -13.40 3.97 -18.41
N GLU A 22 -13.71 5.16 -17.86
CA GLU A 22 -13.65 6.41 -18.62
C GLU A 22 -12.28 6.62 -19.26
N ARG A 23 -11.21 6.48 -18.46
CA ARG A 23 -9.83 6.62 -18.93
C ARG A 23 -9.41 5.57 -19.94
N PHE A 24 -9.94 4.34 -19.88
CA PHE A 24 -9.61 3.30 -20.86
C PHE A 24 -10.11 3.61 -22.27
N PHE A 25 -11.10 4.49 -22.41
CA PHE A 25 -11.63 4.90 -23.71
C PHE A 25 -10.98 6.19 -24.25
N GLU A 26 -10.03 6.79 -23.52
CA GLU A 26 -9.22 7.88 -24.08
C GLU A 26 -8.24 7.29 -25.12
N GLU A 27 -8.17 7.88 -26.32
CA GLU A 27 -7.29 7.39 -27.39
C GLU A 27 -5.79 7.34 -27.00
N THR A 28 -5.40 8.15 -26.02
CA THR A 28 -4.02 8.21 -25.52
C THR A 28 -3.76 7.30 -24.32
N ALA A 29 -4.76 6.55 -23.86
CA ALA A 29 -4.61 5.66 -22.72
C ALA A 29 -3.73 4.46 -23.07
N ALA A 30 -2.72 4.23 -22.23
CA ALA A 30 -1.84 3.09 -22.34
C ALA A 30 -1.62 2.44 -20.97
N PHE A 31 -1.51 1.12 -20.94
CA PHE A 31 -1.00 0.42 -19.77
C PHE A 31 0.52 0.61 -19.70
N CYS A 32 0.97 1.35 -18.70
CA CYS A 32 2.39 1.57 -18.46
C CYS A 32 2.88 0.63 -17.36
N VAL A 33 3.91 -0.17 -17.67
CA VAL A 33 4.65 -0.95 -16.67
C VAL A 33 5.98 -0.25 -16.43
N PRO A 34 6.35 0.07 -15.18
CA PRO A 34 7.65 0.66 -14.91
C PRO A 34 8.78 -0.27 -15.35
N ILE A 35 9.80 0.30 -16.00
CA ILE A 35 11.06 -0.41 -16.25
C ILE A 35 11.65 -0.80 -14.89
N GLY A 36 12.02 -2.07 -14.71
CA GLY A 36 12.43 -2.62 -13.40
C GLY A 36 11.27 -3.15 -12.54
N GLY A 37 10.03 -3.11 -13.06
CA GLY A 37 8.85 -3.63 -12.37
C GLY A 37 8.24 -2.63 -11.38
N THR A 38 7.12 -3.02 -10.77
CA THR A 38 6.33 -2.14 -9.88
C THR A 38 7.07 -1.67 -8.63
N CYS A 39 8.13 -2.38 -8.22
CA CYS A 39 9.01 -1.98 -7.11
C CYS A 39 9.65 -0.60 -7.33
N GLU A 40 9.97 -0.25 -8.59
CA GLU A 40 10.57 1.04 -8.92
C GLU A 40 9.70 2.25 -8.59
N LEU A 41 8.38 2.06 -8.46
CA LEU A 41 7.50 3.11 -7.97
C LEU A 41 7.84 3.48 -6.51
N GLY A 42 8.03 2.48 -5.65
CA GLY A 42 8.44 2.68 -4.26
C GLY A 42 9.83 3.32 -4.17
N ASN A 43 10.79 2.81 -4.94
CA ASN A 43 12.15 3.34 -4.99
C ASN A 43 12.16 4.81 -5.45
N THR A 44 11.36 5.15 -6.46
CA THR A 44 11.25 6.54 -6.95
C THR A 44 10.67 7.47 -5.89
N LEU A 45 9.64 7.03 -5.16
CA LEU A 45 9.06 7.82 -4.07
C LEU A 45 10.06 8.01 -2.92
N GLN A 46 10.84 6.98 -2.58
CA GLN A 46 11.91 7.10 -1.58
C GLN A 46 12.96 8.13 -2.01
N ARG A 47 13.47 8.04 -3.24
CA ARG A 47 14.44 9.02 -3.77
C ARG A 47 13.89 10.45 -3.71
N GLY A 48 12.61 10.62 -4.05
CA GLY A 48 11.92 11.90 -3.92
C GLY A 48 11.86 12.39 -2.47
N LEU A 49 11.44 11.55 -1.54
CA LEU A 49 11.37 11.86 -0.11
C LEU A 49 12.72 12.34 0.42
N GLU A 50 13.79 11.59 0.15
CA GLU A 50 15.15 11.89 0.62
C GLU A 50 15.71 13.16 -0.01
N LYS A 51 15.43 13.41 -1.30
CA LYS A 51 15.80 14.65 -2.00
C LYS A 51 15.24 15.90 -1.33
N PHE A 52 14.06 15.80 -0.72
CA PHE A 52 13.42 16.90 0.03
C PHE A 52 13.70 16.84 1.55
N GLY A 53 14.73 16.10 1.98
CA GLY A 53 15.17 16.04 3.38
C GLY A 53 14.34 15.13 4.29
N GLY A 54 13.43 14.34 3.71
CA GLY A 54 12.75 13.26 4.42
C GLY A 54 13.70 12.11 4.75
N LYS A 55 13.29 11.26 5.70
CA LYS A 55 14.06 10.08 6.12
C LYS A 55 13.16 8.86 6.11
N LEU A 56 13.64 7.77 5.52
CA LEU A 56 13.02 6.45 5.61
C LEU A 56 13.73 5.62 6.69
N GLN A 57 12.97 5.02 7.59
CA GLN A 57 13.49 4.07 8.56
C GLN A 57 12.80 2.72 8.37
N LEU A 58 13.56 1.75 7.87
CA LEU A 58 13.14 0.36 7.79
C LEU A 58 13.46 -0.37 9.10
N ASN A 59 12.84 -1.52 9.31
CA ASN A 59 12.98 -2.29 10.56
C ASN A 59 12.62 -1.50 11.84
N ALA A 60 11.82 -0.44 11.69
CA ALA A 60 11.40 0.47 12.74
C ALA A 60 9.91 0.26 13.09
N HIS A 61 9.59 -0.91 13.64
CA HIS A 61 8.21 -1.24 13.99
C HIS A 61 7.68 -0.29 15.08
N VAL A 62 6.59 0.42 14.77
CA VAL A 62 5.91 1.31 15.72
C VAL A 62 5.10 0.45 16.70
N GLU A 63 5.35 0.60 17.99
CA GLU A 63 4.62 -0.07 19.06
C GLU A 63 3.44 0.78 19.55
N GLU A 64 3.61 2.11 19.60
CA GLU A 64 2.62 3.01 20.20
C GLU A 64 2.66 4.41 19.56
N ILE A 65 1.49 5.02 19.40
CA ILE A 65 1.35 6.46 19.11
C ILE A 65 1.23 7.20 20.44
N LEU A 66 2.15 8.13 20.67
CA LEU A 66 2.24 8.91 21.91
C LEU A 66 1.30 10.10 21.87
N MET A 67 0.52 10.28 22.94
CA MET A 67 -0.53 11.29 23.07
C MET A 67 -0.36 12.13 24.34
N GLU A 68 -0.32 13.46 24.19
CA GLU A 68 -0.30 14.46 25.27
C GLU A 68 -1.42 15.47 25.03
N ASP A 69 -2.24 15.76 26.05
CA ASP A 69 -3.36 16.73 26.00
C ASP A 69 -4.28 16.56 24.77
N GLY A 70 -4.59 15.31 24.42
CA GLY A 70 -5.43 14.99 23.26
C GLY A 70 -4.75 15.13 21.89
N ARG A 71 -3.44 15.42 21.84
CA ARG A 71 -2.64 15.59 20.62
C ARG A 71 -1.59 14.49 20.46
N ALA A 72 -1.42 13.99 19.24
CA ALA A 72 -0.32 13.09 18.91
C ALA A 72 1.01 13.84 18.88
N VAL A 73 1.97 13.41 19.69
CA VAL A 73 3.28 14.06 19.87
C VAL A 73 4.44 13.23 19.33
N GLY A 74 4.19 12.01 18.89
CA GLY A 74 5.22 11.14 18.32
C GLY A 74 4.81 9.68 18.32
N VAL A 75 5.79 8.81 18.11
CA VAL A 75 5.64 7.36 18.16
C VAL A 75 6.76 6.74 18.98
N LYS A 76 6.45 5.65 19.67
CA LYS A 76 7.41 4.76 20.31
C LYS A 76 7.60 3.54 19.42
N LEU A 77 8.86 3.19 19.17
CA LEU A 77 9.26 2.01 18.41
C LEU A 77 9.41 0.81 19.35
N LYS A 78 9.28 -0.41 18.80
CA LYS A 78 9.41 -1.67 19.54
C LYS A 78 10.77 -1.85 20.24
N ASN A 79 11.82 -1.21 19.71
CA ASN A 79 13.15 -1.20 20.33
C ASN A 79 13.29 -0.19 21.49
N GLY A 80 12.22 0.51 21.87
CA GLY A 80 12.19 1.50 22.94
C GLY A 80 12.48 2.94 22.49
N ASN A 81 12.97 3.15 21.27
CA ASN A 81 13.27 4.49 20.77
C ASN A 81 12.00 5.32 20.55
N ILE A 82 12.10 6.63 20.73
CA ILE A 82 10.99 7.58 20.53
C ILE A 82 11.30 8.51 19.37
N VAL A 83 10.37 8.61 18.43
CA VAL A 83 10.39 9.58 17.34
C VAL A 83 9.34 10.66 17.63
N LYS A 84 9.80 11.87 17.96
CA LYS A 84 8.93 13.01 18.26
C LYS A 84 8.41 13.67 16.98
N ALA A 85 7.12 13.99 16.96
CA ALA A 85 6.46 14.70 15.88
C ALA A 85 6.22 16.17 16.27
N LYS A 86 6.66 17.10 15.41
CA LYS A 86 6.44 18.54 15.65
C LYS A 86 5.01 18.98 15.30
N LYS A 87 4.47 18.47 14.19
CA LYS A 87 3.19 18.93 13.61
C LYS A 87 2.07 17.91 13.73
N ALA A 88 2.30 16.67 13.28
CA ALA A 88 1.31 15.62 13.26
C ALA A 88 1.99 14.25 13.14
N VAL A 89 1.24 13.20 13.48
CA VAL A 89 1.52 11.81 13.13
C VAL A 89 0.51 11.40 12.06
N VAL A 90 0.99 10.88 10.93
CA VAL A 90 0.15 10.37 9.85
C VAL A 90 0.31 8.85 9.81
N SER A 91 -0.77 8.11 10.09
CA SER A 91 -0.76 6.65 10.09
C SER A 91 -1.24 6.12 8.75
N ASN A 92 -0.39 5.35 8.07
CA ASN A 92 -0.77 4.54 6.92
C ASN A 92 -1.02 3.06 7.29
N ALA A 93 -0.96 2.71 8.59
CA ALA A 93 -1.34 1.40 9.05
C ALA A 93 -2.84 1.16 8.85
N THR A 94 -3.28 -0.10 8.85
CA THR A 94 -4.71 -0.39 8.73
C THR A 94 -5.50 0.32 9.83
N PRO A 95 -6.79 0.65 9.60
CA PRO A 95 -7.64 1.22 10.65
C PRO A 95 -7.59 0.43 11.97
N PHE A 96 -7.65 -0.90 11.87
CA PHE A 96 -7.61 -1.80 13.02
C PHE A 96 -6.30 -1.71 13.79
N ASP A 97 -5.17 -1.62 13.07
CA ASP A 97 -3.86 -1.55 13.71
C ASP A 97 -3.60 -0.16 14.28
N THR A 98 -3.99 0.90 13.58
CA THR A 98 -3.92 2.28 14.10
C THR A 98 -4.71 2.42 15.41
N VAL A 99 -5.90 1.81 15.51
CA VAL A 99 -6.68 1.78 16.76
C VAL A 99 -5.92 1.08 17.90
N LYS A 100 -5.18 0.00 17.61
CA LYS A 100 -4.37 -0.71 18.62
C LYS A 100 -3.13 0.09 19.05
N LEU A 101 -2.51 0.82 18.12
CA LEU A 101 -1.33 1.65 18.39
C LEU A 101 -1.66 2.83 19.31
N LEU A 102 -2.92 3.27 19.36
CA LEU A 102 -3.40 4.25 20.32
C LEU A 102 -3.80 3.53 21.61
N LYS A 103 -3.09 3.76 22.72
CA LYS A 103 -3.53 3.21 24.03
C LYS A 103 -4.82 3.86 24.48
N LYS A 104 -5.74 3.05 25.01
CA LYS A 104 -7.01 3.53 25.56
C LYS A 104 -6.72 4.27 26.87
N LYS A 105 -7.31 5.46 27.03
CA LYS A 105 -7.29 6.23 28.28
C LYS A 105 -8.73 6.43 28.73
N ASP A 106 -8.97 6.42 30.04
CA ASP A 106 -10.33 6.55 30.59
C ASP A 106 -10.95 7.93 30.33
N ASP A 107 -10.11 8.96 30.16
CA ASP A 107 -10.51 10.35 29.86
C ASP A 107 -10.34 10.72 28.37
N GLU A 108 -10.53 9.76 27.46
CA GLU A 108 -10.43 10.05 26.02
C GLU A 108 -11.69 10.74 25.46
N PRO A 109 -11.58 11.63 24.46
CA PRO A 109 -12.74 12.28 23.87
C PRO A 109 -13.75 11.25 23.33
N LYS A 110 -15.06 11.44 23.61
CA LYS A 110 -16.12 10.51 23.16
C LYS A 110 -16.09 10.22 21.65
N LYS A 111 -15.68 11.20 20.83
CA LYS A 111 -15.49 11.02 19.37
C LYS A 111 -14.40 9.99 19.05
N LEU A 112 -13.31 9.95 19.82
CA LEU A 112 -12.23 8.99 19.64
C LEU A 112 -12.69 7.58 19.99
N THR A 113 -13.43 7.41 21.10
CA THR A 113 -14.00 6.11 21.48
C THR A 113 -14.98 5.60 20.41
N ALA A 114 -15.91 6.45 19.96
CA ALA A 114 -16.85 6.09 18.90
C ALA A 114 -16.14 5.73 17.57
N TRP A 115 -15.08 6.47 17.23
CA TRP A 115 -14.25 6.20 16.06
C TRP A 115 -13.53 4.85 16.16
N ARG A 116 -12.95 4.51 17.32
CA ARG A 116 -12.34 3.19 17.58
C ARG A 116 -13.36 2.07 17.41
N ASP A 117 -14.55 2.23 17.99
CA ASP A 117 -15.60 1.22 17.95
C ASP A 117 -16.13 1.00 16.52
N THR A 118 -16.12 2.05 15.70
CA THR A 118 -16.53 1.99 14.29
C THR A 118 -15.45 1.34 13.43
N LEU A 119 -14.22 1.84 13.49
CA LEU A 119 -13.13 1.36 12.63
C LEU A 119 -12.63 -0.03 13.02
N GLY A 120 -12.64 -0.36 14.31
CA GLY A 120 -12.25 -1.68 14.81
C GLY A 120 -13.17 -2.82 14.35
N LYS A 121 -14.38 -2.49 13.88
CA LYS A 121 -15.41 -3.45 13.45
C LYS A 121 -15.65 -3.45 11.95
N LEU A 122 -14.82 -2.76 11.16
CA LEU A 122 -14.95 -2.81 9.71
C LEU A 122 -14.84 -4.27 9.22
N PRO A 123 -15.71 -4.71 8.31
CA PRO A 123 -15.63 -6.05 7.77
C PRO A 123 -14.31 -6.22 7.01
N ARG A 124 -13.64 -7.35 7.24
CA ARG A 124 -12.45 -7.72 6.48
C ARG A 124 -12.88 -8.24 5.13
N HIS A 125 -12.20 -7.80 4.08
CA HIS A 125 -12.37 -8.34 2.74
C HIS A 125 -11.59 -9.66 2.62
N GLY A 126 -12.01 -10.50 1.68
CA GLY A 126 -11.29 -11.73 1.36
C GLY A 126 -9.84 -11.47 0.99
N ALA A 127 -8.97 -12.42 1.33
CA ALA A 127 -7.59 -12.41 0.86
C ALA A 127 -7.54 -12.79 -0.62
N ILE A 128 -6.51 -12.33 -1.30
CA ILE A 128 -6.15 -12.79 -2.64
C ILE A 128 -4.91 -13.68 -2.53
N SER A 129 -4.83 -14.69 -3.39
CA SER A 129 -3.64 -15.51 -3.56
C SER A 129 -3.09 -15.27 -4.96
N HIS A 130 -1.79 -14.98 -5.06
CA HIS A 130 -1.09 -14.89 -6.33
C HIS A 130 -0.11 -16.04 -6.43
N LEU A 131 -0.13 -16.76 -7.55
CA LEU A 131 0.84 -17.80 -7.89
C LEU A 131 1.71 -17.28 -9.03
N PHE A 132 3.01 -17.15 -8.77
CA PHE A 132 3.99 -16.78 -9.79
C PHE A 132 4.71 -18.05 -10.26
N LEU A 133 4.60 -18.35 -11.56
CA LEU A 133 5.26 -19.49 -12.18
C LEU A 133 6.24 -18.99 -13.23
N ALA A 134 7.50 -19.40 -13.11
CA ALA A 134 8.48 -19.25 -14.17
C ALA A 134 8.52 -20.57 -14.96
N ILE A 135 8.26 -20.50 -16.26
CA ILE A 135 8.27 -21.65 -17.17
C ILE A 135 9.35 -21.38 -18.21
N ASP A 136 10.26 -22.33 -18.41
CA ASP A 136 11.15 -22.30 -19.56
C ASP A 136 10.32 -22.60 -20.82
N ALA A 137 10.14 -21.58 -21.65
CA ALA A 137 9.32 -21.65 -22.85
C ALA A 137 10.11 -22.02 -24.11
N LYS A 138 11.41 -22.35 -24.01
CA LYS A 138 12.30 -22.50 -25.17
C LYS A 138 11.78 -23.47 -26.24
N ASP A 139 11.13 -24.55 -25.82
CA ASP A 139 10.61 -25.61 -26.71
C ASP A 139 9.07 -25.75 -26.61
N LEU A 140 8.36 -24.75 -26.06
CA LEU A 140 6.90 -24.75 -26.03
C LEU A 140 6.33 -24.12 -27.31
N ASP A 141 5.47 -24.87 -28.00
CA ASP A 141 4.62 -24.30 -29.05
C ASP A 141 3.49 -23.50 -28.42
N LEU A 142 3.55 -22.18 -28.51
CA LEU A 142 2.53 -21.25 -28.01
C LEU A 142 1.64 -20.67 -29.13
N SER A 143 1.82 -21.13 -30.38
CA SER A 143 1.14 -20.55 -31.56
C SER A 143 -0.38 -20.66 -31.53
N HIS A 144 -0.91 -21.59 -30.74
CA HIS A 144 -2.35 -21.83 -30.57
C HIS A 144 -2.99 -20.93 -29.49
N ILE A 145 -2.22 -20.16 -28.72
CA ILE A 145 -2.75 -19.23 -27.71
C ILE A 145 -3.09 -17.90 -28.39
N GLN A 146 -4.38 -17.65 -28.60
CA GLN A 146 -4.90 -16.42 -29.23
C GLN A 146 -5.56 -15.44 -28.25
N ASP A 147 -5.53 -15.73 -26.95
CA ASP A 147 -6.27 -14.97 -25.93
C ASP A 147 -5.45 -13.78 -25.38
N PRO A 148 -5.97 -12.54 -25.44
CA PRO A 148 -5.32 -11.36 -24.84
C PRO A 148 -5.22 -11.38 -23.30
N ALA A 149 -5.85 -12.35 -22.62
CA ALA A 149 -5.79 -12.47 -21.16
C ALA A 149 -4.44 -12.94 -20.61
N HIS A 150 -3.51 -13.39 -21.46
CA HIS A 150 -2.19 -13.86 -21.07
C HIS A 150 -1.10 -12.84 -21.47
N LEU A 151 -0.54 -12.13 -20.49
CA LEU A 151 0.67 -11.33 -20.71
C LEU A 151 1.88 -12.26 -20.77
N VAL A 152 2.20 -12.79 -21.95
CA VAL A 152 3.45 -13.53 -22.19
C VAL A 152 4.56 -12.51 -22.37
N VAL A 153 5.33 -12.24 -21.31
CA VAL A 153 6.52 -11.38 -21.41
C VAL A 153 7.72 -12.26 -21.76
N GLN A 154 8.14 -12.26 -23.02
CA GLN A 154 9.36 -12.91 -23.45
C GLN A 154 10.54 -11.98 -23.11
N VAL A 155 11.16 -12.21 -21.95
CA VAL A 155 12.29 -11.39 -21.48
C VAL A 155 13.61 -12.05 -21.92
N SER A 156 14.51 -11.29 -22.55
CA SER A 156 15.87 -11.78 -22.80
C SER A 156 16.64 -11.85 -21.48
N LEU A 157 17.37 -12.94 -21.26
CA LEU A 157 18.07 -13.29 -20.01
C LEU A 157 19.11 -12.26 -19.50
N HIS A 158 19.33 -11.14 -20.19
CA HIS A 158 20.44 -10.22 -19.93
C HIS A 158 20.15 -9.08 -18.94
N GLN A 159 18.95 -8.99 -18.36
CA GLN A 159 18.56 -7.85 -17.50
C GLN A 159 18.24 -8.17 -16.04
N TRP A 160 18.38 -9.42 -15.59
CA TRP A 160 18.17 -9.77 -14.18
C TRP A 160 19.49 -9.75 -13.41
N VAL A 161 19.76 -8.65 -12.70
CA VAL A 161 20.59 -8.68 -11.49
C VAL A 161 19.63 -8.48 -10.32
N TRP A 162 19.29 -9.59 -9.64
CA TRP A 162 18.72 -9.56 -8.30
C TRP A 162 19.88 -9.69 -7.32
N GLU A 163 20.28 -8.59 -6.69
CA GLU A 163 21.05 -8.66 -5.45
C GLU A 163 20.04 -8.63 -4.30
N CYS A 164 19.96 -9.75 -3.56
CA CYS A 164 19.32 -9.83 -2.25
C CYS A 164 20.32 -9.46 -1.15
#